data_AF-A0A2N3FAS2-F1
#
_entry.id   AF-A0A2N3FAS2-F1
#
_cell.length_a   1.000
_cell.length_b   1.000
_cell.length_c   1.000
_cell.angle_alpha   90.00
_cell.angle_beta   90.00
_cell.angle_gamma   90.00
#
_symmetry.space_group_name_H-M   'P 1'
#
loop_
_entity.id
_entity.type
_entity.pdbx_description
1 polymer ?
#
loop_
_entity_poly.entity_id
_entity_poly.type
_entity_poly.pdbx_seq_one_letter_code
_entity_poly.pdbx_strand_id
1 'polypeptide(L)' 'MILTLWRWRATVMASGVTLLAAVLRFADLAHPRALVFDEVYYVRGAYSLLTMGYEGDWGDDNGHFAQGDFSDLETEGD' A
#
# COMPACT_ATOMS: atom_id res chain seq x y z
N MET A 1 40.73 -3.58 12.45
CA MET A 1 40.70 -3.09 11.05
C MET A 1 39.92 -4.01 10.11
N ILE A 2 40.22 -5.31 10.04
CA ILE A 2 39.53 -6.30 9.17
C ILE A 2 38.02 -6.43 9.43
N LEU A 3 37.60 -6.49 10.69
CA LEU A 3 36.17 -6.63 11.05
C LEU A 3 35.34 -5.43 10.58
N THR A 4 35.91 -4.21 10.66
CA THR A 4 35.27 -2.98 10.21
C THR A 4 35.06 -2.97 8.69
N LEU A 5 36.07 -3.38 7.93
CA LEU A 5 36.00 -3.48 6.46
C LEU A 5 34.93 -4.50 6.01
N TRP A 6 34.85 -5.65 6.70
CA TRP A 6 33.86 -6.67 6.39
C TRP A 6 32.41 -6.19 6.66
N ARG A 7 32.19 -5.48 7.78
CA ARG A 7 30.89 -4.86 8.10
C ARG A 7 30.47 -3.84 7.04
N TRP A 8 31.36 -2.92 6.66
CA TRP A 8 31.06 -1.92 5.62
C TRP A 8 30.73 -2.55 4.28
N ARG A 9 31.48 -3.60 3.88
CA ARG A 9 31.17 -4.35 2.65
C ARG A 9 29.78 -4.99 2.72
N ALA A 10 29.43 -5.63 3.83
CA ALA A 10 28.11 -6.22 4.00
C ALA A 10 26.99 -5.16 3.93
N THR A 11 27.18 -4.01 4.59
CA THR A 11 26.22 -2.89 4.55
C THR A 11 26.03 -2.35 3.13
N VAL A 12 27.12 -2.13 2.38
CA VAL A 12 27.04 -1.62 0.99
C VAL A 12 26.33 -2.61 0.08
N MET A 13 26.59 -3.91 0.24
CA MET A 13 25.91 -4.93 -0.57
C MET A 13 24.43 -5.02 -0.23
N ALA A 14 24.09 -5.01 1.08
CA ALA A 14 22.71 -5.02 1.53
C ALA A 14 21.96 -3.77 1.04
N SER A 15 22.53 -2.58 1.19
CA SER A 15 21.91 -1.34 0.73
C SER A 15 21.77 -1.31 -0.80
N GLY A 16 22.76 -1.80 -1.54
CA GLY A 16 22.68 -1.92 -3.00
C GLY A 16 21.51 -2.80 -3.44
N VAL A 17 21.35 -3.98 -2.83
CA VAL A 17 20.23 -4.88 -3.12
C VAL A 17 18.90 -4.25 -2.70
N THR A 18 18.83 -3.61 -1.53
CA THR A 18 17.61 -2.93 -1.07
C THR A 18 17.20 -1.80 -2.01
N LEU A 19 18.14 -0.97 -2.45
CA LEU A 19 17.86 0.12 -3.38
C LEU A 19 17.39 -0.41 -4.73
N LEU A 20 18.05 -1.43 -5.28
CA LEU A 20 17.62 -2.08 -6.51
C LEU A 20 16.21 -2.67 -6.36
N ALA A 21 15.95 -3.40 -5.26
CA ALA A 21 14.65 -3.99 -4.97
C ALA A 21 13.55 -2.93 -4.79
N ALA A 22 13.87 -1.79 -4.19
CA ALA A 22 12.97 -0.66 -4.04
C ALA A 22 12.64 -0.04 -5.40
N VAL A 23 13.64 0.24 -6.24
CA VAL A 23 13.41 0.75 -7.59
C VAL A 23 12.50 -0.19 -8.38
N LEU A 24 12.77 -1.49 -8.37
CA LEU A 24 11.95 -2.46 -9.11
C LEU A 24 10.52 -2.58 -8.59
N ARG A 25 10.29 -2.39 -7.29
CA ARG A 25 8.94 -2.50 -6.68
C ARG A 25 8.13 -1.23 -6.76
N PHE A 26 8.79 -0.08 -6.64
CA PHE A 26 8.12 1.21 -6.58
C PHE A 26 8.13 1.95 -7.92
N ALA A 27 8.93 1.51 -8.91
CA ALA A 27 8.84 2.02 -10.26
C ALA A 27 7.44 1.71 -10.82
N ASP A 28 6.73 2.77 -11.21
CA ASP A 28 5.41 2.69 -11.84
C ASP A 28 4.31 2.02 -11.00
N LEU A 29 4.40 2.13 -9.66
CA LEU A 29 3.42 1.55 -8.74
C LEU A 29 1.97 2.03 -8.98
N ALA A 30 1.80 3.20 -9.61
CA ALA A 30 0.50 3.79 -9.90
C ALA A 30 -0.15 3.24 -11.19
N HIS A 31 0.46 2.25 -11.84
CA HIS A 31 -0.05 1.64 -13.07
C HIS A 31 -0.42 0.16 -12.84
N PRO A 32 -1.60 -0.31 -13.30
CA PRO A 32 -2.67 0.45 -13.97
C PRO A 32 -3.43 1.37 -13.01
N ARG A 33 -4.02 2.47 -13.52
CA ARG A 33 -4.89 3.37 -12.75
C ARG A 33 -6.30 2.78 -12.59
N ALA A 34 -6.38 1.58 -12.05
CA ALA A 34 -7.60 0.85 -11.77
C ALA A 34 -7.34 -0.05 -10.56
N LEU A 35 -8.36 -0.25 -9.72
CA LEU A 35 -8.29 -1.25 -8.67
C LEU A 35 -8.41 -2.64 -9.30
N VAL A 36 -7.44 -3.50 -9.05
CA VAL A 36 -7.43 -4.86 -9.59
C VAL A 36 -7.45 -5.84 -8.43
N PHE A 37 -8.20 -6.95 -8.56
CA PHE A 37 -8.34 -7.98 -7.51
C PHE A 37 -9.00 -7.48 -6.20
N ASP A 38 -8.44 -7.94 -5.08
CA ASP A 38 -8.88 -7.74 -3.70
C ASP A 38 -8.48 -6.36 -3.15
N GLU A 39 -7.79 -5.54 -3.93
CA GLU A 39 -7.46 -4.15 -3.59
C GLU A 39 -8.70 -3.35 -3.19
N VAL A 40 -9.86 -3.65 -3.76
CA VAL A 40 -11.11 -2.98 -3.41
C VAL A 40 -11.50 -3.21 -1.95
N TYR A 41 -11.28 -4.40 -1.39
CA TYR A 41 -11.68 -4.71 0.00
C TYR A 41 -10.67 -4.16 1.01
N TYR A 42 -9.37 -4.40 0.78
CA TYR A 42 -8.33 -3.98 1.72
C TYR A 42 -8.19 -2.46 1.82
N VAL A 43 -8.30 -1.75 0.70
CA VAL A 43 -8.15 -0.29 0.69
C VAL A 43 -9.35 0.39 1.34
N ARG A 44 -10.57 -0.16 1.17
CA ARG A 44 -11.79 0.34 1.84
C ARG A 44 -11.73 0.19 3.36
N GLY A 45 -11.40 -0.99 3.85
CA GLY A 45 -11.23 -1.22 5.30
C GLY A 45 -10.12 -0.33 5.90
N ALA A 46 -9.00 -0.15 5.19
CA ALA A 46 -7.96 0.78 5.63
C ALA A 46 -8.46 2.23 5.68
N TYR A 47 -9.23 2.67 4.67
CA TYR A 47 -9.78 4.03 4.63
C TYR A 47 -10.82 4.27 5.72
N SER A 48 -11.71 3.32 5.99
CA SER A 48 -12.70 3.43 7.09
C SER A 48 -12.01 3.49 8.45
N LEU A 49 -10.98 2.66 8.68
CA LEU A 49 -10.18 2.70 9.91
C LEU A 49 -9.44 4.03 10.08
N LEU A 50 -8.89 4.59 9.00
CA LEU A 50 -8.22 5.90 9.04
C LEU A 50 -9.20 7.06 9.29
N THR A 51 -10.43 6.97 8.77
CA THR A 51 -11.41 8.07 8.81
C THR A 51 -12.27 8.04 10.08
N MET A 52 -12.75 6.84 10.47
CA MET A 52 -13.75 6.65 11.52
C MET A 52 -13.17 5.94 12.75
N GLY A 53 -12.05 5.22 12.61
CA GLY A 53 -11.43 4.44 13.70
C GLY A 53 -12.03 3.05 13.88
N TYR A 54 -12.97 2.64 13.02
CA TYR A 54 -13.60 1.32 12.99
C TYR A 54 -13.91 0.92 11.54
N GLU A 55 -14.31 -0.33 11.33
CA GLU A 55 -14.66 -0.88 10.02
C GLU A 55 -16.05 -0.37 9.61
N GLY A 56 -16.13 0.26 8.44
CA GLY A 56 -17.38 0.81 7.90
C GLY A 56 -17.87 -0.02 6.73
N ASP A 57 -19.18 -0.06 6.53
CA ASP A 57 -19.78 -0.65 5.33
C ASP A 57 -19.64 0.30 4.13
N TRP A 58 -19.47 -0.29 2.94
CA TRP A 58 -19.23 0.45 1.68
C TRP A 58 -20.18 0.03 0.56
N GLY A 59 -21.25 -0.71 0.87
CA GLY A 59 -22.17 -1.28 -0.11
C GLY A 59 -21.52 -2.25 -1.10
N ASP A 60 -22.29 -2.66 -2.11
CA ASP A 60 -21.89 -3.68 -3.11
C ASP A 60 -21.28 -3.06 -4.39
N ASP A 61 -21.42 -1.75 -4.61
CA ASP A 61 -20.85 -1.07 -5.78
C ASP A 61 -19.40 -0.64 -5.55
N ASN A 62 -18.49 -1.19 -6.37
CA ASN A 62 -17.06 -0.96 -6.27
C ASN A 62 -16.56 0.17 -7.20
N GLY A 63 -17.42 0.65 -8.11
CA GLY A 63 -17.03 1.54 -9.19
C GLY A 63 -16.67 2.96 -8.73
N HIS A 64 -17.37 3.48 -7.73
CA HIS A 64 -17.20 4.82 -7.19
C HIS A 64 -15.85 4.94 -6.45
N PHE A 65 -15.54 3.98 -5.58
CA PHE A 65 -14.28 3.94 -4.84
C PHE A 65 -13.04 3.92 -5.75
N ALA A 66 -13.08 3.15 -6.85
CA ALA A 66 -11.99 3.11 -7.84
C ALA A 66 -11.73 4.45 -8.55
N GLN A 67 -12.72 5.33 -8.57
CA GLN A 67 -12.63 6.67 -9.15
C GLN A 67 -12.21 7.73 -8.11
N GLY A 68 -12.01 7.33 -6.85
CA GLY A 68 -11.72 8.23 -5.73
C GLY A 68 -12.97 8.91 -5.18
N ASP A 69 -14.16 8.39 -5.49
CA ASP A 69 -15.40 8.78 -4.85
C ASP A 69 -15.60 7.94 -3.58
N PHE A 70 -15.63 8.60 -2.43
CA PHE A 70 -15.75 7.97 -1.11
C PHE A 70 -17.12 8.22 -0.47
N SER A 71 -18.11 8.66 -1.23
CA SER A 71 -19.47 8.94 -0.74
C SER A 71 -20.19 7.72 -0.17
N ASP A 72 -19.78 6.53 -0.59
CA ASP A 72 -20.44 5.27 -0.23
C ASP A 72 -20.02 4.76 1.15
N LEU A 73 -19.14 5.48 1.86
CA LEU A 73 -18.77 5.13 3.22
C LEU A 73 -19.91 5.42 4.19
N GLU A 74 -20.51 4.35 4.72
CA GLU A 74 -21.54 4.47 5.74
C GLU A 74 -20.94 4.71 7.12
N THR A 75 -21.65 5.47 7.95
CA THR A 75 -21.23 5.80 9.33
C THR A 75 -21.68 4.76 10.35
N GLU A 76 -22.58 3.85 9.99
CA GLU A 76 -22.89 2.68 10.79
C GLU A 76 -21.77 1.65 10.57
N GLY A 77 -21.16 1.20 11.66
CA GLY A 77 -20.13 0.16 11.59
C GLY A 77 -20.75 -1.20 11.37
N ASP A 78 -20.03 -2.07 10.66
CA ASP A 78 -20.34 -3.51 10.55
C ASP A 78 -20.08 -4.24 11.88
#